data_AF-A0A348W7C2-F1
#
_entry.id   AF-A0A348W7C2-F1
#
_cell.length_a   1.000
_cell.length_b   1.000
_cell.length_c   1.000
_cell.angle_alpha   90.00
_cell.angle_beta   90.00
_cell.angle_gamma   90.00
#
_symmetry.space_group_name_H-M   'P 1'
#
loop_
_entity.id
_entity.type
_entity.pdbx_description
1 polymer ?
#
loop_
_entity_poly.entity_id
_entity_poly.type
_entity_poly.pdbx_seq_one_letter_code
_entity_poly.pdbx_strand_id
1 'polypeptide(L)'
;IAFQIADDLLDFQGDSAKTGKNVGDDFRERKLTLPLIKAIAKADETERAFWRRTIEKGAQGEGDLDHAIALLHKHQALEETLADAQGWAARAQAALAKLPAHPVRDMLGDLSDYVVARVS
;
A
#
# COMPACT_ATOMS: atom_id res chain seq x y z
N ILE A 1 3.39 6.03 -9.93
CA ILE A 1 4.03 5.48 -8.71
C ILE A 1 3.12 5.68 -7.51
N ALA A 2 2.81 6.91 -7.07
CA ALA A 2 1.88 7.17 -5.96
C ALA A 2 0.54 6.41 -6.10
N PHE A 3 -0.02 6.35 -7.31
CA PHE A 3 -1.27 5.61 -7.58
C PHE A 3 -1.19 4.13 -7.23
N GLN A 4 -0.12 3.44 -7.66
CA GLN A 4 0.02 2.01 -7.39
C GLN A 4 0.27 1.76 -5.90
N ILE A 5 1.11 2.57 -5.26
CA ILE A 5 1.36 2.45 -3.82
C ILE A 5 0.06 2.63 -3.02
N ALA A 6 -0.80 3.58 -3.42
CA ALA A 6 -2.11 3.76 -2.81
C ALA A 6 -3.07 2.61 -3.11
N ASP A 7 -3.05 2.00 -4.31
CA ASP A 7 -3.88 0.83 -4.62
C ASP A 7 -3.45 -0.41 -3.82
N ASP A 8 -2.14 -0.66 -3.71
CA ASP A 8 -1.57 -1.72 -2.85
C ASP A 8 -1.96 -1.49 -1.37
N LEU A 9 -2.02 -0.24 -0.92
CA LEU A 9 -2.41 0.10 0.45
C LEU A 9 -3.91 -0.16 0.70
N LEU A 10 -4.77 0.16 -0.27
CA LEU A 10 -6.21 -0.11 -0.20
C LEU A 10 -6.52 -1.61 -0.09
N ASP A 11 -5.65 -2.47 -0.62
CA ASP A 11 -5.80 -3.92 -0.52
C ASP A 11 -5.78 -4.41 0.95
N PHE A 12 -5.11 -3.68 1.85
CA PHE A 12 -4.98 -4.05 3.27
C PHE A 12 -5.78 -3.17 4.25
N GLN A 13 -6.22 -1.99 3.82
CA GLN A 13 -6.97 -1.04 4.68
C GLN A 13 -8.49 -1.04 4.43
N GLY A 14 -8.95 -1.73 3.39
CA GLY A 14 -10.34 -1.64 2.96
C GLY A 14 -11.34 -2.05 4.05
N ASP A 15 -12.30 -1.18 4.33
CA ASP A 15 -13.60 -1.63 4.83
C ASP A 15 -14.29 -2.29 3.63
N SER A 16 -14.44 -3.63 3.67
CA SER A 16 -15.05 -4.41 2.58
C SER A 16 -16.40 -3.83 2.10
N ALA A 17 -17.11 -3.11 2.98
CA ALA A 17 -18.36 -2.44 2.68
C ALA A 17 -18.23 -1.17 1.80
N LYS A 18 -17.06 -0.52 1.77
CA LYS A 18 -16.85 0.76 1.06
C LYS A 18 -16.09 0.63 -0.25
N THR A 19 -15.20 -0.36 -0.37
CA THR A 19 -14.30 -0.50 -1.53
C THR A 19 -14.86 -1.38 -2.64
N GLY A 20 -15.83 -2.26 -2.33
CA GLY A 20 -16.34 -3.26 -3.29
C GLY A 20 -15.28 -4.27 -3.75
N LYS A 21 -14.09 -4.26 -3.14
CA LYS A 21 -12.96 -5.17 -3.37
C LYS A 21 -12.82 -6.12 -2.17
N ASN A 22 -12.34 -7.33 -2.42
CA ASN A 22 -11.98 -8.26 -1.36
C ASN A 22 -10.65 -7.81 -0.74
N VAL A 23 -10.67 -7.41 0.53
CA VAL A 23 -9.45 -7.10 1.29
C VAL A 23 -8.49 -8.29 1.22
N GLY A 24 -7.23 -8.03 0.92
CA GLY A 24 -6.13 -8.99 0.95
C GLY A 24 -5.94 -9.82 -0.32
N ASP A 25 -6.35 -9.33 -1.49
CA ASP A 25 -6.13 -10.03 -2.75
C ASP A 25 -4.63 -10.15 -3.07
N ASP A 26 -3.83 -9.13 -2.77
CA ASP A 26 -2.37 -9.19 -2.96
C ASP A 26 -1.73 -10.26 -2.06
N PHE A 27 -2.23 -10.43 -0.84
CA PHE A 27 -1.79 -11.52 0.04
C PHE A 27 -2.16 -12.88 -0.54
N ARG A 28 -3.42 -13.08 -0.98
CA ARG A 28 -3.89 -14.34 -1.57
C ARG A 28 -3.13 -14.70 -2.84
N GLU A 29 -2.81 -13.72 -3.67
CA GLU A 29 -2.03 -13.88 -4.88
C GLU A 29 -0.51 -13.97 -4.62
N ARG A 30 -0.09 -13.74 -3.37
CA ARG A 30 1.31 -13.78 -2.91
C ARG A 30 2.19 -12.73 -3.60
N LYS A 31 1.60 -11.60 -3.95
CA LYS A 31 2.33 -10.45 -4.49
C LYS A 31 3.12 -9.79 -3.37
N LEU A 32 4.41 -9.61 -3.60
CA LEU A 32 5.27 -8.82 -2.71
C LEU A 32 5.08 -7.33 -2.97
N THR A 33 3.94 -6.79 -2.55
CA THR A 33 3.69 -5.34 -2.59
C THR A 33 4.44 -4.62 -1.47
N LEU A 34 4.51 -3.28 -1.56
CA LEU A 34 5.32 -2.48 -0.65
C LEU A 34 4.97 -2.66 0.85
N PRO A 35 3.69 -2.75 1.26
CA PRO A 35 3.34 -3.09 2.64
C PRO A 35 3.99 -4.39 3.13
N LEU A 36 3.90 -5.47 2.35
CA LEU A 36 4.46 -6.77 2.71
C LEU A 36 5.99 -6.70 2.81
N ILE A 37 6.64 -6.07 1.83
CA ILE A 37 8.10 -5.92 1.81
C ILE A 37 8.58 -5.23 3.09
N LYS A 38 7.91 -4.15 3.51
CA LYS A 38 8.27 -3.41 4.73
C LYS A 38 8.08 -4.23 5.99
N ALA A 39 6.97 -4.97 6.12
CA ALA A 39 6.76 -5.84 7.27
C ALA A 39 7.77 -7.00 7.32
N ILE A 40 8.05 -7.64 6.19
CA ILE A 40 9.04 -8.73 6.09
C ILE A 40 10.45 -8.25 6.45
N ALA A 41 10.82 -7.03 6.05
CA ALA A 41 12.12 -6.45 6.37
C ALA A 41 12.31 -6.31 7.89
N LYS A 42 11.24 -5.99 8.63
CA LYS A 42 11.24 -5.80 10.09
C LYS A 42 10.92 -7.06 10.90
N ALA A 43 10.60 -8.16 10.22
CA ALA A 43 10.14 -9.39 10.84
C ALA A 43 11.20 -10.05 11.76
N ASP A 44 10.77 -10.60 12.88
CA ASP A 44 11.58 -11.54 13.67
C ASP A 44 11.63 -12.94 13.02
N GLU A 45 12.36 -13.89 13.61
CA GLU A 45 12.49 -15.25 13.04
C GLU A 45 11.15 -16.01 12.95
N THR A 46 10.26 -15.82 13.93
CA THR A 46 8.93 -16.47 13.93
C THR A 46 8.05 -15.87 12.83
N GLU A 47 8.05 -14.56 12.70
CA GLU A 47 7.33 -13.85 11.65
C GLU A 47 7.90 -14.15 10.26
N ARG A 48 9.23 -14.26 10.12
CA ARG A 48 9.86 -14.70 8.87
C ARG A 48 9.41 -16.11 8.50
N ALA A 49 9.31 -17.03 9.45
CA ALA A 49 8.79 -18.37 9.20
C ALA A 49 7.32 -18.34 8.71
N PHE A 50 6.50 -17.44 9.28
CA PHE A 50 5.13 -17.19 8.78
C PHE A 50 5.15 -16.72 7.32
N TRP A 51 5.89 -15.67 6.99
CA TRP A 51 5.95 -15.14 5.62
C TRP A 51 6.52 -16.15 4.62
N ARG A 52 7.52 -16.96 5.01
CA ARG A 52 8.01 -18.07 4.17
C ARG A 52 6.91 -19.11 3.92
N ARG A 53 6.11 -19.44 4.93
CA ARG A 53 5.00 -20.40 4.76
C ARG A 53 3.92 -19.84 3.83
N THR A 54 3.46 -18.61 4.07
CA THR A 54 2.28 -18.05 3.41
C THR A 54 2.57 -17.41 2.05
N ILE A 55 3.74 -16.79 1.88
CA ILE A 55 4.12 -16.10 0.64
C ILE A 55 5.01 -17.00 -0.23
N GLU A 56 6.16 -17.44 0.29
CA GLU A 56 7.13 -18.21 -0.51
C GLU A 56 6.59 -19.60 -0.89
N LYS A 57 6.06 -20.34 0.09
CA LYS A 57 5.50 -21.69 -0.14
C LYS A 57 4.04 -21.68 -0.57
N GLY A 58 3.33 -20.56 -0.40
CA GLY A 58 1.91 -20.42 -0.72
C GLY A 58 0.98 -21.28 0.14
N ALA A 59 1.44 -21.77 1.29
CA ALA A 59 0.63 -22.54 2.22
C ALA A 59 -0.16 -21.58 3.12
N GLN A 60 -1.25 -21.04 2.57
CA GLN A 60 -2.19 -20.14 3.25
C GLN A 60 -3.40 -20.91 3.77
N GLY A 61 -3.87 -20.55 4.95
CA GLY A 61 -5.04 -21.12 5.60
C GLY A 61 -5.94 -20.06 6.25
N GLU A 62 -6.98 -20.53 6.91
CA GLU A 62 -7.91 -19.67 7.66
C GLU A 62 -7.17 -18.87 8.74
N GLY A 63 -7.46 -17.56 8.84
CA GLY A 63 -6.83 -16.64 9.78
C GLY A 63 -5.45 -16.11 9.37
N ASP A 64 -4.82 -16.61 8.30
CA ASP A 64 -3.50 -16.13 7.88
C ASP A 64 -3.53 -14.69 7.37
N LEU A 65 -4.61 -14.27 6.69
CA LEU A 65 -4.77 -12.88 6.26
C LEU A 65 -4.87 -11.93 7.47
N ASP A 66 -5.66 -12.29 8.48
CA ASP A 66 -5.81 -11.47 9.69
C ASP A 66 -4.48 -11.37 10.43
N HIS A 67 -3.72 -12.47 10.49
CA HIS A 67 -2.38 -12.46 11.06
C HIS A 67 -1.42 -11.57 10.25
N ALA A 68 -1.46 -11.66 8.91
CA ALA A 68 -0.66 -10.80 8.03
C ALA A 68 -0.99 -9.31 8.26
N ILE A 69 -2.26 -8.94 8.33
CA ILE A 69 -2.72 -7.58 8.63
C ILE A 69 -2.23 -7.12 10.00
N ALA A 70 -2.31 -7.97 11.02
CA ALA A 70 -1.78 -7.66 12.35
C ALA A 70 -0.26 -7.40 12.33
N LEU A 71 0.51 -8.15 11.54
CA LEU A 71 1.94 -7.91 11.36
C LEU A 71 2.23 -6.61 10.59
N LEU A 72 1.41 -6.27 9.59
CA LEU A 72 1.52 -5.01 8.86
C LEU A 72 1.34 -3.81 9.81
N HIS A 73 0.35 -3.87 10.71
CA HIS A 73 0.15 -2.84 11.74
C HIS A 73 1.26 -2.85 12.79
N LYS A 74 1.66 -4.02 13.31
CA LYS A 74 2.74 -4.16 14.30
C LYS A 74 4.02 -3.47 13.86
N HIS A 75 4.34 -3.58 12.57
CA HIS A 75 5.56 -3.04 11.97
C HIS A 75 5.40 -1.67 11.33
N GLN A 76 4.24 -1.03 11.49
CA GLN A 76 3.89 0.28 10.90
C GLN A 76 4.07 0.31 9.37
N ALA A 77 3.88 -0.83 8.72
CA ALA A 77 4.18 -0.99 7.31
C ALA A 77 3.17 -0.24 6.43
N LEU A 78 1.92 -0.12 6.88
CA LEU A 78 0.86 0.60 6.18
C LEU A 78 1.11 2.11 6.22
N GLU A 79 1.45 2.64 7.39
CA GLU A 79 1.75 4.05 7.64
C GLU A 79 2.99 4.48 6.84
N GLU A 80 4.03 3.65 6.83
CA GLU A 80 5.23 3.92 6.01
C GLU A 80 4.94 3.84 4.51
N THR A 81 4.06 2.94 4.07
CA THR A 81 3.62 2.86 2.67
C THR A 81 2.82 4.10 2.27
N LEU A 82 1.96 4.60 3.16
CA LEU A 82 1.24 5.86 2.97
C LEU A 82 2.21 7.04 2.84
N ALA A 83 3.22 7.13 3.71
CA ALA A 83 4.24 8.16 3.64
C ALA A 83 5.02 8.12 2.31
N ASP A 84 5.32 6.92 1.79
CA ASP A 84 5.94 6.77 0.47
C ASP A 84 5.02 7.26 -0.66
N ALA A 85 3.72 6.95 -0.60
CA ALA A 85 2.74 7.44 -1.58
C ALA A 85 2.67 8.96 -1.59
N GLN A 86 2.59 9.59 -0.40
CA GLN A 86 2.60 11.04 -0.22
C GLN A 86 3.90 11.66 -0.74
N GLY A 87 5.05 11.04 -0.47
CA GLY A 87 6.34 11.48 -1.00
C GLY A 87 6.39 11.48 -2.53
N TRP A 88 5.80 10.47 -3.17
CA TRP A 88 5.69 10.43 -4.63
C TRP A 88 4.70 11.45 -5.21
N ALA A 89 3.57 11.71 -4.52
CA ALA A 89 2.64 12.77 -4.92
C ALA A 89 3.30 14.16 -4.82
N ALA A 90 4.02 14.43 -3.74
CA ALA A 90 4.77 15.68 -3.57
C ALA A 90 5.81 15.89 -4.68
N ARG A 91 6.51 14.82 -5.11
CA ARG A 91 7.42 14.87 -6.27
C ARG A 91 6.70 15.21 -7.57
N ALA A 92 5.50 14.69 -7.79
CA ALA A 92 4.68 15.03 -8.96
C ALA A 92 4.27 16.51 -8.94
N GLN A 93 3.81 17.03 -7.79
CA GLN A 93 3.50 18.46 -7.61
C GLN A 93 4.71 19.36 -7.91
N ALA A 94 5.88 19.01 -7.36
CA ALA A 94 7.11 19.75 -7.59
C ALA A 94 7.56 19.73 -9.07
N ALA A 95 7.23 18.68 -9.82
CA ALA A 95 7.47 18.61 -11.25
C ALA A 95 6.52 19.55 -12.03
N LEU A 96 5.24 19.57 -11.67
CA LEU A 96 4.23 20.44 -12.29
C LEU A 96 4.50 21.92 -12.04
N ALA A 97 5.04 22.29 -10.87
CA ALA A 97 5.35 23.67 -10.51
C ALA A 97 6.35 24.36 -11.47
N LYS A 98 7.10 23.58 -12.27
CA LYS A 98 8.04 24.08 -13.29
C LYS A 98 7.36 24.46 -14.61
N LEU A 99 6.09 24.09 -14.78
CA LEU A 99 5.31 24.36 -15.98
C LEU A 99 4.61 25.73 -15.88
N PRO A 100 4.36 26.40 -17.02
CA PRO A 100 3.58 27.64 -17.05
C PRO A 100 2.21 27.47 -16.37
N ALA A 101 1.71 28.54 -15.77
CA ALA A 101 0.37 28.55 -15.21
C ALA A 101 -0.67 28.28 -16.32
N HIS A 102 -1.45 27.22 -16.14
CA HIS A 102 -2.47 26.79 -17.09
C HIS A 102 -3.49 25.90 -16.36
N PRO A 103 -4.79 25.98 -16.68
CA PRO A 103 -5.82 25.18 -15.99
C PRO A 103 -5.52 23.67 -15.99
N VAL A 104 -4.95 23.13 -17.06
CA VAL A 104 -4.55 21.71 -17.14
C VAL A 104 -3.44 21.36 -16.14
N ARG A 105 -2.49 22.27 -15.88
CA ARG A 105 -1.45 22.05 -14.87
C ARG A 105 -2.09 21.90 -13.49
N ASP A 106 -3.05 22.76 -13.17
CA ASP A 106 -3.73 22.76 -11.88
C ASP A 106 -4.61 21.50 -11.74
N MET A 107 -5.34 21.09 -12.80
CA MET A 107 -6.08 19.83 -12.83
C MET A 107 -5.19 18.59 -12.62
N LEU A 108 -3.97 18.58 -13.19
CA LEU A 108 -3.01 17.49 -12.95
C LEU A 108 -2.49 17.49 -11.52
N GLY A 109 -2.38 18.68 -10.90
CA GLY A 109 -2.09 18.83 -9.48
C GLY A 109 -3.20 18.23 -8.63
N ASP A 110 -4.45 18.62 -8.85
CA ASP A 110 -5.61 18.09 -8.11
C ASP A 110 -5.70 16.55 -8.22
N LEU A 111 -5.41 16.00 -9.42
CA LEU A 111 -5.37 14.55 -9.62
C LEU A 111 -4.30 13.87 -8.76
N SER A 112 -3.12 14.48 -8.64
CA SER A 112 -2.04 13.95 -7.80
C SER A 112 -2.43 13.91 -6.32
N ASP A 113 -3.12 14.94 -5.83
CA ASP A 113 -3.59 14.99 -4.43
C ASP A 113 -4.75 14.00 -4.19
N TYR A 114 -5.67 13.89 -5.15
CA TYR A 114 -6.76 12.93 -5.10
C TYR A 114 -6.26 11.49 -4.94
N VAL A 115 -5.17 11.13 -5.63
CA VAL A 115 -4.62 9.76 -5.59
C VAL A 115 -4.30 9.29 -4.18
N VAL A 116 -3.76 10.15 -3.32
CA VAL A 116 -3.37 9.85 -1.94
C VAL A 116 -4.51 10.08 -0.95
N ALA A 117 -5.45 10.97 -1.25
CA ALA A 117 -6.63 11.22 -0.40
C ALA A 117 -7.55 9.99 -0.26
N ARG A 118 -7.51 9.04 -1.22
CA ARG A 118 -8.28 7.78 -1.18
C ARG A 118 -7.87 6.85 -0.03
N VAL A 119 -6.68 7.03 0.53
CA VAL A 119 -6.07 6.18 1.57
C VAL A 119 -5.76 6.94 2.86
N SER A 120 -6.28 8.17 2.99
CA SER A 120 -6.08 9.05 4.14
C SER A 120 -7.34 9.18 4.99
#